data_AF-A0A6G0WI36-F1
#
_entry.id   AF-A0A6G0WI36-F1
#
_cell.length_a   1.000
_cell.length_b   1.000
_cell.length_c   1.000
_cell.angle_alpha   90.00
_cell.angle_beta   90.00
_cell.angle_gamma   90.00
#
_symmetry.space_group_name_H-M   'P 1'
#
loop_
_entity.id
_entity.type
_entity.pdbx_description
1 polymer ?
#
loop_
_entity_poly.entity_id
_entity_poly.type
_entity_poly.pdbx_seq_one_letter_code
_entity_poly.pdbx_strand_id
1 'polypeptide(L)'
;MVRVLGIDTSWLLGGFLSYLFGDTAIKNHAHSSGEHRAPLMKNWRAFESPLVQPATIDMRTGGHLEMYVGETLHAWGGGAPSGVVFGFAERGSKATFPGPTILTARGVPVSVTWSNRIGPQPHLLHRNTEPSLMIDASSCYPKCGVPMAIHVHGLEVPAKYDGLPTHTFYHNTTYYAYYTNRQNPSTKIYHDHALGLAPLNTWAGMIGTYIVQDPELEERFNLVGVPDMLLIIQDKLIAADGSLRYTEDLPCTPVQSTHWVPESYGSVNTVNGIVMPLLSVEARTVRFRWVNAANARIYTFNLPFASHCTVIASDGGFVQKPQPVPGRKWRLYPLNRVEMLCDFTGLEPGTAFDVLDRPFQESSYEYDERVLRVQIIPATSTQKVELPSQLAHYKDFKKLHRVTQGLTRSITMADHLDSSGCSTRMDLIEFGDIKDIGAIHHTLHCTRGKVEKWLFHNPTEDPHPFHWHLVNAQCGIDDDSINTNELKDVLTVPPRTDDEVAYVCYVACTPDEFLNTGSTRTATDFGFEVTEDPYLAHCHIMEHGENLMMAWFHLTSEDVEK
;
A
#
# COMPACT_ATOMS: atom_id res chain seq x y z
N MET A 1 -80.66 34.75 13.91
CA MET A 1 -79.40 34.90 14.66
C MET A 1 -78.28 34.68 13.64
N VAL A 2 -77.63 35.70 13.02
CA VAL A 2 -76.60 36.61 13.58
C VAL A 2 -75.50 35.77 14.27
N ARG A 3 -74.20 35.74 13.90
CA ARG A 3 -73.27 36.59 13.12
C ARG A 3 -72.03 35.71 12.73
N VAL A 4 -71.55 35.72 11.47
CA VAL A 4 -70.34 36.41 10.90
C VAL A 4 -68.99 35.73 11.27
N LEU A 5 -68.26 35.05 10.36
CA LEU A 5 -67.44 35.45 9.17
C LEU A 5 -66.06 36.09 9.48
N GLY A 6 -65.02 35.55 8.84
CA GLY A 6 -63.67 36.12 8.62
C GLY A 6 -62.80 35.04 7.94
N ILE A 7 -62.57 34.99 6.62
CA ILE A 7 -61.93 35.89 5.64
C ILE A 7 -60.39 35.87 5.71
N ASP A 8 -59.85 35.21 4.68
CA ASP A 8 -58.66 35.40 3.85
C ASP A 8 -57.81 36.69 4.02
N THR A 9 -56.48 36.57 3.90
CA THR A 9 -55.67 37.36 2.94
C THR A 9 -54.18 36.97 2.96
N SER A 10 -53.65 37.02 1.75
CA SER A 10 -52.31 36.86 1.23
C SER A 10 -51.34 38.06 1.40
N TRP A 11 -50.05 37.77 1.19
CA TRP A 11 -48.93 38.61 0.66
C TRP A 11 -48.05 39.48 1.58
N LEU A 12 -46.74 39.50 1.19
CA LEU A 12 -45.59 40.39 1.50
C LEU A 12 -44.73 39.99 2.72
N LEU A 13 -43.39 39.88 2.69
CA LEU A 13 -42.33 40.42 1.81
C LEU A 13 -40.96 39.73 2.10
N GLY A 14 -40.12 39.56 1.05
CA GLY A 14 -38.62 39.45 1.10
C GLY A 14 -38.06 38.07 1.47
N GLY A 15 -37.09 37.45 0.78
CA GLY A 15 -36.07 37.89 -0.16
C GLY A 15 -34.70 37.38 0.33
N PHE A 16 -33.97 36.66 -0.54
CA PHE A 16 -32.53 36.28 -0.53
C PHE A 16 -32.15 34.77 -0.45
N LEU A 17 -31.49 34.36 -1.54
CA LEU A 17 -30.46 33.34 -1.79
C LEU A 17 -30.26 32.19 -0.78
N SER A 18 -30.26 30.94 -1.28
CA SER A 18 -29.00 30.22 -1.61
C SER A 18 -29.29 28.83 -2.20
N TYR A 19 -28.53 28.49 -3.25
CA TYR A 19 -28.16 27.13 -3.69
C TYR A 19 -27.87 26.22 -2.48
N LEU A 20 -28.10 24.89 -2.59
CA LEU A 20 -27.25 23.82 -2.02
C LEU A 20 -27.82 22.42 -2.35
N PHE A 21 -26.95 21.62 -2.97
CA PHE A 21 -26.79 20.16 -3.08
C PHE A 21 -28.00 19.20 -3.25
N GLY A 22 -27.93 18.44 -4.35
CA GLY A 22 -28.62 17.16 -4.49
C GLY A 22 -27.80 16.03 -3.86
N ASP A 23 -28.30 15.49 -2.75
CA ASP A 23 -27.84 14.21 -2.19
C ASP A 23 -28.60 13.06 -2.86
N THR A 24 -27.92 12.28 -3.69
CA THR A 24 -28.36 10.93 -4.04
C THR A 24 -28.14 10.03 -2.83
N ALA A 25 -29.21 9.74 -2.09
CA ALA A 25 -29.22 8.79 -0.99
C ALA A 25 -28.74 7.40 -1.45
N ILE A 26 -27.62 6.95 -0.90
CA ILE A 26 -27.16 5.57 -0.93
C ILE A 26 -28.21 4.76 -0.14
N LYS A 27 -29.00 3.92 -0.82
CA LYS A 27 -30.02 3.10 -0.16
C LYS A 27 -29.34 2.00 0.65
N ASN A 28 -29.68 1.94 1.94
CA ASN A 28 -29.36 0.86 2.87
C ASN A 28 -29.68 -0.52 2.26
N HIS A 29 -28.65 -1.34 2.01
CA HIS A 29 -28.82 -2.77 1.79
C HIS A 29 -28.93 -3.46 3.15
N ALA A 30 -30.17 -3.73 3.56
CA ALA A 30 -30.47 -4.49 4.76
C ALA A 30 -30.04 -5.96 4.59
N HIS A 31 -29.37 -6.49 5.61
CA HIS A 31 -29.03 -7.90 5.73
C HIS A 31 -30.29 -8.77 5.86
N SER A 32 -30.49 -9.70 4.92
CA SER A 32 -31.29 -10.89 5.16
C SER A 32 -30.41 -12.14 5.27
N SER A 33 -30.61 -12.87 6.37
CA SER A 33 -30.11 -14.22 6.59
C SER A 33 -30.92 -15.18 5.70
N GLY A 34 -30.45 -15.40 4.46
CA GLY A 34 -31.09 -16.28 3.49
C GLY A 34 -30.89 -15.93 2.00
N GLU A 35 -30.25 -14.81 1.67
CA GLU A 35 -30.10 -14.39 0.27
C GLU A 35 -29.10 -15.24 -0.54
N HIS A 36 -29.57 -15.80 -1.65
CA HIS A 36 -28.73 -16.23 -2.78
C HIS A 36 -27.75 -15.10 -3.12
N ARG A 37 -26.47 -15.28 -2.80
CA ARG A 37 -25.42 -14.34 -3.19
C ARG A 37 -25.31 -14.32 -4.71
N ALA A 38 -25.19 -13.12 -5.28
CA ALA A 38 -24.81 -12.99 -6.69
C ALA A 38 -23.46 -13.71 -6.91
N PRO A 39 -23.34 -14.56 -7.94
CA PRO A 39 -22.10 -15.25 -8.26
C PRO A 39 -21.01 -14.25 -8.66
N LEU A 40 -19.75 -14.69 -8.64
CA LEU A 40 -18.64 -13.90 -9.19
C LEU A 40 -18.88 -13.57 -10.67
N MET A 41 -18.50 -12.35 -11.05
CA MET A 41 -18.53 -11.89 -12.44
C MET A 41 -17.50 -12.69 -13.27
N LYS A 42 -17.91 -13.23 -14.42
CA LYS A 42 -17.06 -14.06 -15.30
C LYS A 42 -16.78 -13.46 -16.68
N ASN A 43 -17.73 -12.69 -17.23
CA ASN A 43 -17.67 -12.18 -18.61
C ASN A 43 -17.09 -10.76 -18.66
N TRP A 44 -15.82 -10.62 -18.34
CA TRP A 44 -15.15 -9.32 -18.31
C TRP A 44 -14.85 -8.77 -19.69
N ARG A 45 -15.18 -7.48 -19.89
CA ARG A 45 -14.82 -6.71 -21.07
C ARG A 45 -13.47 -6.01 -20.88
N ALA A 46 -12.39 -6.77 -20.90
CA ALA A 46 -11.05 -6.25 -20.71
C ALA A 46 -10.68 -5.21 -21.79
N PHE A 47 -9.90 -4.20 -21.37
CA PHE A 47 -9.34 -3.15 -22.23
C PHE A 47 -10.37 -2.27 -22.93
N GLU A 48 -11.63 -2.26 -22.48
CA GLU A 48 -12.65 -1.33 -22.99
C GLU A 48 -12.75 -0.05 -22.15
N SER A 49 -12.56 -0.16 -20.83
CA SER A 49 -12.64 0.99 -19.92
C SER A 49 -11.31 1.73 -19.88
N PRO A 50 -11.29 3.07 -20.04
CA PRO A 50 -10.04 3.82 -19.93
C PRO A 50 -9.52 3.79 -18.50
N LEU A 51 -8.20 3.71 -18.34
CA LEU A 51 -7.55 3.90 -17.06
C LEU A 51 -7.74 5.36 -16.61
N VAL A 52 -8.04 5.54 -15.32
CA VAL A 52 -8.18 6.86 -14.69
C VAL A 52 -7.05 7.04 -13.68
N GLN A 53 -6.32 8.16 -13.77
CA GLN A 53 -5.32 8.52 -12.76
C GLN A 53 -6.05 9.05 -11.51
N PRO A 54 -5.66 8.64 -10.28
CA PRO A 54 -6.18 9.26 -9.06
C PRO A 54 -5.95 10.77 -9.08
N ALA A 55 -6.89 11.54 -8.53
CA ALA A 55 -6.73 12.98 -8.43
C ALA A 55 -5.48 13.33 -7.61
N THR A 56 -4.73 14.35 -8.02
CA THR A 56 -3.55 14.82 -7.30
C THR A 56 -3.89 16.00 -6.41
N ILE A 57 -3.55 15.90 -5.12
CA ILE A 57 -3.53 17.01 -4.17
C ILE A 57 -2.08 17.50 -4.09
N ASP A 58 -1.82 18.68 -4.66
CA ASP A 58 -0.47 19.26 -4.69
C ASP A 58 -0.15 19.98 -3.37
N MET A 59 0.67 19.33 -2.55
CA MET A 59 1.17 19.79 -1.27
C MET A 59 2.67 20.10 -1.31
N ARG A 60 3.25 20.32 -2.51
CA ARG A 60 4.69 20.65 -2.67
C ARG A 60 5.09 21.97 -2.04
N THR A 61 4.14 22.86 -1.78
CA THR A 61 4.35 24.11 -1.02
C THR A 61 4.11 23.96 0.49
N GLY A 62 3.79 22.74 0.95
CA GLY A 62 3.49 22.44 2.35
C GLY A 62 2.08 22.88 2.76
N GLY A 63 1.82 22.80 4.06
CA GLY A 63 0.57 23.28 4.65
C GLY A 63 -0.20 22.19 5.41
N HIS A 64 -1.51 22.39 5.50
CA HIS A 64 -2.43 21.50 6.20
C HIS A 64 -3.47 20.93 5.24
N LEU A 65 -3.71 19.62 5.35
CA LEU A 65 -4.70 18.89 4.56
C LEU A 65 -5.71 18.22 5.50
N GLU A 66 -7.01 18.39 5.22
CA GLU A 66 -8.06 17.65 5.90
C GLU A 66 -8.54 16.51 4.99
N MET A 67 -8.18 15.27 5.35
CA MET A 67 -8.59 14.06 4.64
C MET A 67 -9.71 13.36 5.41
N TYR A 68 -10.56 12.63 4.69
CA TYR A 68 -11.52 11.72 5.30
C TYR A 68 -11.65 10.42 4.52
N VAL A 69 -12.08 9.36 5.21
CA VAL A 69 -12.50 8.09 4.62
C VAL A 69 -14.01 7.96 4.77
N GLY A 70 -14.69 7.52 3.73
CA GLY A 70 -16.12 7.21 3.76
C GLY A 70 -16.52 6.20 2.70
N GLU A 71 -17.77 5.75 2.75
CA GLU A 71 -18.35 4.90 1.71
C GLU A 71 -18.61 5.71 0.42
N THR A 72 -18.34 5.09 -0.73
CA THR A 72 -18.58 5.67 -2.05
C THR A 72 -19.01 4.60 -3.04
N LEU A 73 -19.77 5.01 -4.06
CA LEU A 73 -20.11 4.15 -5.19
C LEU A 73 -18.99 4.23 -6.22
N HIS A 74 -18.34 3.10 -6.48
CA HIS A 74 -17.20 2.97 -7.39
C HIS A 74 -17.59 2.28 -8.69
N ALA A 75 -17.11 2.80 -9.81
CA ALA A 75 -17.32 2.20 -11.12
C ALA A 75 -16.12 1.33 -11.50
N TRP A 76 -16.29 0.02 -11.44
CA TRP A 76 -15.22 -0.94 -11.75
C TRP A 76 -14.75 -0.90 -13.21
N GLY A 77 -15.61 -0.47 -14.15
CA GLY A 77 -15.36 -0.69 -15.58
C GLY A 77 -15.52 -2.17 -15.95
N GLY A 78 -14.97 -2.57 -17.10
CA GLY A 78 -14.95 -3.98 -17.53
C GLY A 78 -16.33 -4.63 -17.74
N GLY A 79 -17.40 -3.82 -17.82
CA GLY A 79 -18.78 -4.28 -17.93
C GLY A 79 -19.48 -4.62 -16.61
N ALA A 80 -18.83 -4.47 -15.46
CA ALA A 80 -19.45 -4.68 -14.16
C ALA A 80 -20.32 -3.50 -13.71
N PRO A 81 -21.43 -3.73 -13.00
CA PRO A 81 -22.16 -2.68 -12.29
C PRO A 81 -21.27 -2.00 -11.24
N SER A 82 -21.59 -0.77 -10.85
CA SER A 82 -20.89 -0.11 -9.75
C SER A 82 -21.09 -0.83 -8.40
N GLY A 83 -20.07 -0.80 -7.55
CA GLY A 83 -20.08 -1.37 -6.19
C GLY A 83 -19.83 -0.33 -5.11
N VAL A 84 -20.29 -0.60 -3.89
CA VAL A 84 -19.93 0.22 -2.72
C VAL A 84 -18.54 -0.21 -2.23
N VAL A 85 -17.69 0.79 -1.99
CA VAL A 85 -16.32 0.64 -1.47
C VAL A 85 -16.07 1.72 -0.41
N PHE A 86 -14.98 1.60 0.33
CA PHE A 86 -14.40 2.73 1.07
C PHE A 86 -13.49 3.54 0.16
N GLY A 87 -13.45 4.85 0.38
CA GLY A 87 -12.59 5.74 -0.38
C GLY A 87 -12.10 6.92 0.46
N PHE A 88 -10.95 7.45 0.08
CA PHE A 88 -10.39 8.67 0.66
C PHE A 88 -10.81 9.89 -0.15
N ALA A 89 -10.91 11.05 0.51
CA ALA A 89 -11.00 12.34 -0.14
C ALA A 89 -10.50 13.47 0.76
N GLU A 90 -10.07 14.56 0.12
CA GLU A 90 -9.97 15.86 0.75
C GLU A 90 -11.36 16.34 1.18
N ARG A 91 -11.45 17.03 2.33
CA ARG A 91 -12.70 17.62 2.80
C ARG A 91 -13.32 18.53 1.74
N GLY A 92 -14.57 18.26 1.40
CA GLY A 92 -15.32 18.99 0.39
C GLY A 92 -15.31 18.33 -1.00
N SER A 93 -14.47 17.32 -1.19
CA SER A 93 -14.45 16.46 -2.38
C SER A 93 -15.22 15.17 -2.15
N LYS A 94 -15.53 14.43 -3.22
CA LYS A 94 -16.14 13.11 -3.16
C LYS A 94 -15.07 12.04 -2.92
N ALA A 95 -15.30 11.11 -2.00
CA ALA A 95 -14.44 9.95 -1.76
C ALA A 95 -14.24 9.09 -3.02
N THR A 96 -12.99 8.71 -3.28
CA THR A 96 -12.59 7.86 -4.42
C THR A 96 -11.80 6.64 -3.97
N PHE A 97 -11.83 5.60 -4.80
CA PHE A 97 -10.97 4.43 -4.69
C PHE A 97 -10.22 4.23 -6.02
N PRO A 98 -8.88 4.13 -6.00
CA PRO A 98 -7.99 4.47 -4.89
C PRO A 98 -8.17 5.93 -4.42
N GLY A 99 -7.63 6.22 -3.24
CA GLY A 99 -7.57 7.58 -2.70
C GLY A 99 -6.73 8.53 -3.57
N PRO A 100 -6.90 9.85 -3.42
CA PRO A 100 -6.13 10.83 -4.18
C PRO A 100 -4.62 10.72 -3.89
N THR A 101 -3.80 11.02 -4.90
CA THR A 101 -2.35 11.11 -4.74
C THR A 101 -1.99 12.39 -4.00
N ILE A 102 -1.37 12.28 -2.83
CA ILE A 102 -0.80 13.43 -2.12
C ILE A 102 0.62 13.65 -2.66
N LEU A 103 0.83 14.74 -3.39
CA LEU A 103 2.11 15.08 -4.00
C LEU A 103 2.84 16.09 -3.11
N THR A 104 4.03 15.75 -2.62
CA THR A 104 4.83 16.61 -1.74
C THR A 104 6.23 16.85 -2.29
N ALA A 105 6.91 17.83 -1.71
CA ALA A 105 8.31 18.12 -2.02
C ALA A 105 9.20 17.73 -0.85
N ARG A 106 10.39 17.23 -1.16
CA ARG A 106 11.41 16.89 -0.17
C ARG A 106 11.74 18.12 0.68
N GLY A 107 11.81 17.93 1.99
CA GLY A 107 12.08 18.96 2.99
C GLY A 107 10.92 19.92 3.27
N VAL A 108 9.80 19.79 2.55
CA VAL A 108 8.61 20.64 2.75
C VAL A 108 7.61 19.91 3.64
N PRO A 109 7.37 20.39 4.88
CA PRO A 109 6.50 19.69 5.80
C PRO A 109 5.02 19.81 5.43
N VAL A 110 4.28 18.74 5.68
CA VAL A 110 2.83 18.65 5.51
C VAL A 110 2.21 18.11 6.78
N SER A 111 1.08 18.68 7.18
CA SER A 111 0.23 18.12 8.22
C SER A 111 -1.06 17.59 7.61
N VAL A 112 -1.55 16.45 8.10
CA VAL A 112 -2.80 15.85 7.66
C VAL A 112 -3.67 15.53 8.85
N THR A 113 -4.93 15.96 8.81
CA THR A 113 -5.98 15.46 9.71
C THR A 113 -6.77 14.40 8.97
N TRP A 114 -6.67 13.14 9.38
CA TRP A 114 -7.43 12.02 8.86
C TRP A 114 -8.74 11.88 9.65
N SER A 115 -9.88 11.86 8.97
CA SER A 115 -11.20 11.75 9.60
C SER A 115 -11.91 10.46 9.20
N ASN A 116 -12.44 9.71 10.16
CA ASN A 116 -13.26 8.54 9.87
C ASN A 116 -14.73 8.96 9.72
N ARG A 117 -15.26 8.92 8.50
CA ARG A 117 -16.66 9.23 8.18
C ARG A 117 -17.41 8.02 7.59
N ILE A 118 -16.88 6.81 7.77
CA ILE A 118 -17.62 5.59 7.45
C ILE A 118 -18.83 5.51 8.37
N GLY A 119 -19.99 5.10 7.86
CA GLY A 119 -21.22 5.05 8.66
C GLY A 119 -21.11 4.12 9.88
N PRO A 120 -22.09 4.18 10.80
CA PRO A 120 -22.10 3.29 11.98
C PRO A 120 -22.48 1.84 11.63
N GLN A 121 -22.67 1.52 10.34
CA GLN A 121 -23.02 0.17 9.90
C GLN A 121 -21.81 -0.76 10.01
N PRO A 122 -22.04 -2.08 10.12
CA PRO A 122 -20.95 -3.05 10.02
C PRO A 122 -20.17 -2.91 8.71
N HIS A 123 -18.92 -3.36 8.73
CA HIS A 123 -18.02 -3.34 7.57
C HIS A 123 -18.66 -3.95 6.31
N LEU A 124 -18.31 -3.48 5.11
CA LEU A 124 -18.82 -4.01 3.83
C LEU A 124 -18.63 -5.53 3.69
N LEU A 125 -17.54 -6.02 4.30
CA LEU A 125 -17.14 -7.43 4.40
C LEU A 125 -17.31 -8.00 5.81
N HIS A 126 -18.31 -7.53 6.58
CA HIS A 126 -18.52 -7.93 7.98
C HIS A 126 -18.59 -9.45 8.19
N ARG A 127 -19.00 -10.23 7.20
CA ARG A 127 -19.09 -11.70 7.31
C ARG A 127 -17.73 -12.40 7.30
N ASN A 128 -16.68 -11.70 6.89
CA ASN A 128 -15.31 -12.21 6.82
C ASN A 128 -14.46 -11.70 8.00
N THR A 129 -15.06 -10.97 8.93
CA THR A 129 -14.32 -10.48 10.09
C THR A 129 -14.04 -11.63 11.04
N GLU A 130 -12.80 -11.69 11.54
CA GLU A 130 -12.38 -12.65 12.56
C GLU A 130 -12.27 -11.92 13.92
N PRO A 131 -13.24 -12.07 14.82
CA PRO A 131 -13.23 -11.36 16.10
C PRO A 131 -12.02 -11.66 16.97
N SER A 132 -11.41 -12.85 16.85
CA SER A 132 -10.23 -13.19 17.64
C SER A 132 -8.98 -12.38 17.29
N LEU A 133 -8.91 -11.79 16.09
CA LEU A 133 -7.82 -10.90 15.66
C LEU A 133 -8.06 -9.43 16.03
N MET A 134 -9.29 -9.07 16.43
CA MET A 134 -9.64 -7.70 16.83
C MET A 134 -9.28 -7.47 18.29
N ILE A 135 -8.00 -7.22 18.53
CA ILE A 135 -7.48 -6.94 19.87
C ILE A 135 -7.38 -5.43 20.13
N ASP A 136 -7.11 -5.08 21.39
CA ASP A 136 -6.87 -3.71 21.86
C ASP A 136 -7.85 -2.67 21.30
N ALA A 137 -7.36 -1.71 20.51
CA ALA A 137 -8.14 -0.60 19.99
C ALA A 137 -9.26 -1.06 19.02
N SER A 138 -9.09 -2.19 18.33
CA SER A 138 -10.10 -2.72 17.41
C SER A 138 -11.17 -3.58 18.11
N SER A 139 -10.96 -3.99 19.36
CA SER A 139 -11.85 -4.92 20.10
C SER A 139 -13.29 -4.42 20.29
N CYS A 140 -13.53 -3.12 20.09
CA CYS A 140 -14.85 -2.52 20.19
C CYS A 140 -15.75 -2.79 18.95
N TYR A 141 -15.19 -3.25 17.83
CA TYR A 141 -15.97 -3.54 16.63
C TYR A 141 -17.00 -4.65 16.88
N PRO A 142 -18.23 -4.57 16.35
CA PRO A 142 -18.77 -3.52 15.46
C PRO A 142 -19.38 -2.31 16.18
N LYS A 143 -19.34 -2.24 17.52
CA LYS A 143 -20.05 -1.21 18.30
C LYS A 143 -19.48 0.20 18.10
N CYS A 144 -18.19 0.32 17.81
CA CYS A 144 -17.52 1.60 17.57
C CYS A 144 -17.50 2.02 16.09
N GLY A 145 -18.25 1.32 15.22
CA GLY A 145 -18.10 1.44 13.76
C GLY A 145 -16.81 0.77 13.28
N VAL A 146 -16.48 0.93 12.00
CA VAL A 146 -15.23 0.42 11.40
C VAL A 146 -14.04 1.23 11.95
N PRO A 147 -13.18 0.66 12.81
CA PRO A 147 -11.93 1.30 13.24
C PRO A 147 -10.95 1.42 12.07
N MET A 148 -10.10 2.43 12.11
CA MET A 148 -9.01 2.63 11.14
C MET A 148 -7.76 3.20 11.77
N ALA A 149 -6.60 2.88 11.21
CA ALA A 149 -5.31 3.50 11.53
C ALA A 149 -4.58 3.77 10.21
N ILE A 150 -4.10 4.98 9.96
CA ILE A 150 -3.53 5.33 8.65
C ILE A 150 -2.01 5.33 8.72
N HIS A 151 -1.42 4.30 8.12
CA HIS A 151 0.02 4.20 7.92
C HIS A 151 0.40 4.77 6.56
N VAL A 152 1.40 5.67 6.51
CA VAL A 152 1.99 6.12 5.25
C VAL A 152 3.30 5.36 5.04
N HIS A 153 3.16 4.20 4.41
CA HIS A 153 4.20 3.24 4.11
C HIS A 153 5.43 3.85 3.46
N GLY A 154 6.55 3.71 4.18
CA GLY A 154 7.89 4.15 3.76
C GLY A 154 8.25 5.59 4.13
N LEU A 155 7.45 6.31 4.91
CA LEU A 155 7.85 7.61 5.46
C LEU A 155 8.77 7.48 6.69
N GLU A 156 9.68 8.46 6.84
CA GLU A 156 10.47 8.66 8.04
C GLU A 156 9.74 9.64 8.97
N VAL A 157 9.00 9.12 9.95
CA VAL A 157 8.09 9.90 10.82
C VAL A 157 8.19 9.46 12.27
N PRO A 158 7.85 10.33 13.26
CA PRO A 158 7.68 9.90 14.65
C PRO A 158 6.62 8.80 14.77
N ALA A 159 6.83 7.82 15.66
CA ALA A 159 5.92 6.71 15.96
C ALA A 159 4.44 7.15 16.10
N LYS A 160 4.18 8.25 16.81
CA LYS A 160 2.82 8.80 16.98
C LYS A 160 2.11 9.21 15.67
N TYR A 161 2.85 9.42 14.58
CA TYR A 161 2.37 9.81 13.25
C TYR A 161 2.48 8.68 12.22
N ASP A 162 2.93 7.50 12.64
CA ASP A 162 3.24 6.37 11.78
C ASP A 162 2.02 5.49 11.48
N GLY A 163 0.86 5.74 12.11
CA GLY A 163 -0.34 4.93 11.90
C GLY A 163 -0.34 3.62 12.67
N LEU A 164 0.33 3.57 13.81
CA LEU A 164 0.36 2.38 14.67
C LEU A 164 -1.05 1.96 15.10
N PRO A 165 -1.30 0.66 15.33
CA PRO A 165 -2.55 0.14 15.87
C PRO A 165 -3.07 0.83 17.14
N THR A 166 -2.16 1.30 18.00
CA THR A 166 -2.49 2.05 19.23
C THR A 166 -3.07 3.44 18.96
N HIS A 167 -2.95 3.93 17.73
CA HIS A 167 -3.52 5.18 17.23
C HIS A 167 -4.74 4.97 16.33
N THR A 168 -5.37 3.80 16.43
CA THR A 168 -6.67 3.52 15.80
C THR A 168 -7.72 4.55 16.23
N PHE A 169 -8.48 5.05 15.26
CA PHE A 169 -9.54 6.02 15.44
C PHE A 169 -10.85 5.54 14.80
N TYR A 170 -11.97 6.00 15.36
CA TYR A 170 -13.31 5.44 15.16
C TYR A 170 -14.25 6.41 14.44
N HIS A 171 -15.47 5.97 14.18
CA HIS A 171 -16.51 6.78 13.55
C HIS A 171 -16.61 8.20 14.14
N ASN A 172 -16.56 9.22 13.27
CA ASN A 172 -16.58 10.66 13.58
C ASN A 172 -15.44 11.17 14.47
N THR A 173 -14.34 10.43 14.56
CA THR A 173 -13.11 10.89 15.21
C THR A 173 -12.01 11.13 14.18
N THR A 174 -10.93 11.77 14.63
CA THR A 174 -9.83 12.21 13.78
C THR A 174 -8.48 11.81 14.33
N TYR A 175 -7.52 11.62 13.42
CA TYR A 175 -6.12 11.41 13.72
C TYR A 175 -5.29 12.50 13.02
N TYR A 176 -4.44 13.19 13.77
CA TYR A 176 -3.55 14.22 13.23
C TYR A 176 -2.14 13.64 13.05
N ALA A 177 -1.55 13.88 11.88
CA ALA A 177 -0.19 13.50 11.55
C ALA A 177 0.61 14.68 10.97
N TYR A 178 1.92 14.69 11.23
CA TYR A 178 2.85 15.68 10.71
C TYR A 178 4.05 14.99 10.05
N TYR A 179 4.23 15.26 8.75
CA TYR A 179 5.22 14.62 7.89
C TYR A 179 6.27 15.64 7.47
N THR A 180 7.53 15.41 7.82
CA THR A 180 8.63 16.34 7.54
C THR A 180 9.15 16.25 6.10
N ASN A 181 8.95 15.10 5.45
CA ASN A 181 9.36 14.79 4.08
C ASN A 181 10.87 14.92 3.84
N ARG A 182 11.72 14.66 4.83
CA ARG A 182 13.19 14.86 4.72
C ARG A 182 13.94 13.68 4.10
N GLN A 183 13.32 12.50 4.08
CA GLN A 183 13.83 11.29 3.45
C GLN A 183 14.01 11.43 1.92
N ASN A 184 14.58 10.41 1.26
CA ASN A 184 14.78 10.43 -0.18
C ASN A 184 13.44 10.47 -0.96
N PRO A 185 13.40 11.13 -2.13
CA PRO A 185 12.19 11.21 -2.93
C PRO A 185 11.82 9.84 -3.49
N SER A 186 10.56 9.46 -3.35
CA SER A 186 10.06 8.14 -3.72
C SER A 186 8.53 8.09 -3.73
N THR A 187 7.99 7.04 -4.36
CA THR A 187 6.57 6.71 -4.32
C THR A 187 6.25 5.94 -3.03
N LYS A 188 5.41 6.55 -2.18
CA LYS A 188 4.88 5.97 -0.93
C LYS A 188 3.39 5.69 -1.07
N ILE A 189 2.84 4.96 -0.11
CA ILE A 189 1.45 4.52 -0.10
C ILE A 189 0.88 4.86 1.27
N TYR A 190 -0.35 5.37 1.34
CA TYR A 190 -1.08 5.41 2.59
C TYR A 190 -2.19 4.35 2.57
N HIS A 191 -2.32 3.58 3.64
CA HIS A 191 -3.33 2.52 3.76
C HIS A 191 -3.72 2.29 5.21
N ASP A 192 -4.75 1.48 5.41
CA ASP A 192 -5.21 1.12 6.75
C ASP A 192 -4.28 0.10 7.44
N HIS A 193 -4.18 0.21 8.77
CA HIS A 193 -3.33 -0.60 9.66
C HIS A 193 -4.05 -0.91 10.99
N ALA A 194 -5.38 -0.97 11.01
CA ALA A 194 -6.14 -1.31 12.22
C ALA A 194 -6.13 -2.83 12.46
N LEU A 195 -5.68 -3.27 13.64
CA LEU A 195 -5.52 -4.70 13.97
C LEU A 195 -6.84 -5.48 13.81
N GLY A 196 -6.73 -6.65 13.20
CA GLY A 196 -7.82 -7.56 12.84
C GLY A 196 -8.67 -7.12 11.64
N LEU A 197 -8.49 -5.88 11.14
CA LEU A 197 -9.33 -5.31 10.09
C LEU A 197 -8.55 -4.77 8.89
N ALA A 198 -7.25 -4.51 9.00
CA ALA A 198 -6.44 -3.95 7.92
C ALA A 198 -6.59 -4.69 6.56
N PRO A 199 -6.63 -6.04 6.49
CA PRO A 199 -6.79 -6.76 5.23
C PRO A 199 -8.15 -6.47 4.60
N LEU A 200 -9.20 -6.39 5.41
CA LEU A 200 -10.55 -6.10 4.95
C LEU A 200 -10.73 -4.62 4.59
N ASN A 201 -10.19 -3.70 5.40
CA ASN A 201 -10.25 -2.26 5.18
C ASN A 201 -9.52 -1.87 3.88
N THR A 202 -8.30 -2.39 3.68
CA THR A 202 -7.51 -2.15 2.47
C THR A 202 -8.14 -2.84 1.25
N TRP A 203 -8.67 -4.06 1.41
CA TRP A 203 -9.41 -4.72 0.34
C TRP A 203 -10.67 -3.94 -0.06
N ALA A 204 -11.37 -3.36 0.90
CA ALA A 204 -12.56 -2.54 0.70
C ALA A 204 -12.27 -1.16 0.10
N GLY A 205 -11.00 -0.75 0.01
CA GLY A 205 -10.59 0.44 -0.74
C GLY A 205 -9.80 1.48 0.04
N MET A 206 -9.42 1.21 1.30
CA MET A 206 -8.58 2.11 2.09
C MET A 206 -7.10 2.05 1.66
N ILE A 207 -6.82 2.54 0.46
CA ILE A 207 -5.46 2.74 -0.04
C ILE A 207 -5.36 3.94 -0.98
N GLY A 208 -4.24 4.65 -0.96
CA GLY A 208 -3.87 5.69 -1.91
C GLY A 208 -2.37 5.97 -1.87
N THR A 209 -1.91 6.98 -2.59
CA THR A 209 -0.47 7.23 -2.79
C THR A 209 0.00 8.56 -2.25
N TYR A 210 1.22 8.57 -1.75
CA TYR A 210 1.92 9.75 -1.27
C TYR A 210 3.26 9.83 -1.98
N ILE A 211 3.50 10.86 -2.79
CA ILE A 211 4.72 10.96 -3.59
C ILE A 211 5.57 12.10 -3.04
N VAL A 212 6.79 11.79 -2.61
CA VAL A 212 7.79 12.81 -2.27
C VAL A 212 8.64 13.06 -3.51
N GLN A 213 8.56 14.25 -4.10
CA GLN A 213 9.42 14.68 -5.20
C GLN A 213 10.57 15.54 -4.70
N ASP A 214 11.71 15.47 -5.37
CA ASP A 214 12.82 16.40 -5.18
C ASP A 214 12.95 17.23 -6.46
N PRO A 215 12.54 18.52 -6.46
CA PRO A 215 12.56 19.36 -7.66
C PRO A 215 13.94 19.44 -8.32
N GLU A 216 15.02 19.43 -7.53
CA GLU A 216 16.38 19.49 -8.06
C GLU A 216 16.75 18.22 -8.82
N LEU A 217 16.34 17.04 -8.32
CA LEU A 217 16.57 15.76 -8.99
C LEU A 217 15.67 15.60 -10.22
N GLU A 218 14.41 16.02 -10.14
CA GLU A 218 13.50 16.01 -11.29
C GLU A 218 14.04 16.88 -12.44
N GLU A 219 14.61 18.05 -12.15
CA GLU A 219 15.26 18.90 -13.16
C GLU A 219 16.58 18.27 -13.66
N ARG A 220 17.45 17.82 -12.74
CA ARG A 220 18.75 17.20 -13.07
C ARG A 220 18.61 15.99 -13.99
N PHE A 221 17.58 15.18 -13.80
CA PHE A 221 17.31 13.99 -14.60
C PHE A 221 16.41 14.26 -15.80
N ASN A 222 16.06 15.53 -16.06
CA ASN A 222 15.18 15.96 -17.15
C ASN A 222 13.81 15.25 -17.13
N LEU A 223 13.25 15.03 -15.94
CA LEU A 223 11.97 14.37 -15.72
C LEU A 223 10.80 15.36 -15.68
N VAL A 224 11.07 16.66 -15.50
CA VAL A 224 10.05 17.72 -15.56
C VAL A 224 9.35 17.69 -16.93
N GLY A 225 8.01 17.56 -16.92
CA GLY A 225 7.21 17.54 -18.16
C GLY A 225 7.12 16.16 -18.84
N VAL A 226 7.78 15.14 -18.30
CA VAL A 226 7.54 13.74 -18.68
C VAL A 226 6.17 13.32 -18.14
N PRO A 227 5.28 12.73 -18.96
CA PRO A 227 4.04 12.16 -18.47
C PRO A 227 4.34 11.11 -17.38
N ASP A 228 3.72 11.29 -16.20
CA ASP A 228 3.96 10.46 -15.01
C ASP A 228 2.69 9.67 -14.68
N MET A 229 2.73 8.37 -14.96
CA MET A 229 1.59 7.46 -14.89
C MET A 229 1.71 6.58 -13.65
N LEU A 230 0.85 6.83 -12.66
CA LEU A 230 0.74 5.98 -11.48
C LEU A 230 -0.12 4.75 -11.81
N LEU A 231 0.36 3.57 -11.42
CA LEU A 231 -0.29 2.28 -11.62
C LEU A 231 -0.38 1.53 -10.28
N ILE A 232 -1.47 1.74 -9.55
CA ILE A 232 -1.82 1.00 -8.33
C ILE A 232 -2.53 -0.29 -8.74
N ILE A 233 -1.87 -1.42 -8.56
CA ILE A 233 -2.34 -2.72 -9.03
C ILE A 233 -2.87 -3.52 -7.86
N GLN A 234 -4.11 -4.01 -7.97
CA GLN A 234 -4.75 -4.88 -6.98
C GLN A 234 -5.57 -5.93 -7.69
N ASP A 235 -5.81 -7.05 -7.03
CA ASP A 235 -6.79 -8.05 -7.42
C ASP A 235 -8.01 -7.96 -6.51
N LYS A 236 -9.18 -8.32 -7.06
CA LYS A 236 -10.47 -8.28 -6.34
C LYS A 236 -11.33 -9.48 -6.68
N LEU A 237 -12.29 -9.76 -5.81
CA LEU A 237 -13.46 -10.56 -6.09
C LEU A 237 -14.67 -9.63 -6.20
N ILE A 238 -15.25 -9.57 -7.40
CA ILE A 238 -16.40 -8.69 -7.70
C ILE A 238 -17.55 -9.58 -8.14
N ALA A 239 -18.67 -9.48 -7.44
CA ALA A 239 -19.89 -10.21 -7.77
C ALA A 239 -20.59 -9.60 -9.00
N ALA A 240 -21.48 -10.37 -9.62
CA ALA A 240 -22.23 -9.96 -10.81
C ALA A 240 -23.14 -8.72 -10.59
N ASP A 241 -23.45 -8.39 -9.33
CA ASP A 241 -24.17 -7.18 -8.94
C ASP A 241 -23.25 -5.97 -8.67
N GLY A 242 -21.93 -6.14 -8.83
CA GLY A 242 -20.92 -5.12 -8.54
C GLY A 242 -20.41 -5.10 -7.11
N SER A 243 -20.99 -5.88 -6.19
CA SER A 243 -20.54 -5.90 -4.79
C SER A 243 -19.17 -6.57 -4.62
N LEU A 244 -18.37 -6.06 -3.68
CA LEU A 244 -17.12 -6.70 -3.28
C LEU A 244 -17.40 -8.02 -2.54
N ARG A 245 -16.57 -9.01 -2.85
CA ARG A 245 -16.41 -10.24 -2.07
C ARG A 245 -14.99 -10.30 -1.52
N TYR A 246 -14.81 -11.16 -0.55
CA TYR A 246 -13.54 -11.52 0.05
C TYR A 246 -13.51 -13.04 0.17
N THR A 247 -12.31 -13.65 0.16
CA THR A 247 -12.08 -15.10 0.06
C THR A 247 -13.26 -15.95 0.50
N GLU A 248 -13.79 -16.74 -0.44
CA GLU A 248 -14.99 -17.55 -0.23
C GLU A 248 -14.66 -19.04 0.01
N ASP A 249 -13.45 -19.47 -0.32
CA ASP A 249 -12.99 -20.83 -0.10
C ASP A 249 -12.03 -20.84 1.08
N LEU A 250 -12.54 -21.38 2.19
CA LEU A 250 -11.76 -21.69 3.37
C LEU A 250 -11.31 -23.15 3.25
N PRO A 251 -10.12 -23.46 2.69
CA PRO A 251 -9.66 -24.84 2.52
C PRO A 251 -9.66 -25.64 3.84
N CYS A 252 -9.65 -24.94 4.97
CA CYS A 252 -9.59 -25.47 6.34
C CYS A 252 -10.92 -25.46 7.12
N THR A 253 -12.05 -25.19 6.47
CA THR A 253 -13.40 -25.28 7.10
C THR A 253 -14.01 -26.66 6.84
N PRO A 254 -14.48 -27.41 7.88
CA PRO A 254 -15.07 -26.91 9.11
C PRO A 254 -14.26 -27.13 10.40
N VAL A 255 -12.97 -27.49 10.32
CA VAL A 255 -12.21 -27.97 11.48
C VAL A 255 -11.93 -26.86 12.51
N GLN A 256 -11.85 -25.59 12.10
CA GLN A 256 -11.36 -24.51 12.97
C GLN A 256 -12.36 -23.41 13.37
N SER A 257 -13.60 -23.39 12.86
CA SER A 257 -14.57 -22.30 13.13
C SER A 257 -14.01 -20.87 13.01
N THR A 258 -12.93 -20.69 12.23
CA THR A 258 -12.26 -19.40 11.99
C THR A 258 -12.75 -18.80 10.68
N HIS A 259 -12.81 -17.47 10.62
CA HIS A 259 -13.04 -16.69 9.41
C HIS A 259 -11.74 -16.19 8.77
N TRP A 260 -10.61 -16.30 9.47
CA TRP A 260 -9.30 -15.97 8.93
C TRP A 260 -8.88 -16.97 7.85
N VAL A 261 -8.16 -16.46 6.86
CA VAL A 261 -7.52 -17.23 5.78
C VAL A 261 -6.04 -16.86 5.72
N PRO A 262 -5.14 -17.80 5.38
CA PRO A 262 -3.73 -17.50 5.26
C PRO A 262 -3.45 -16.44 4.18
N GLU A 263 -4.16 -16.49 3.05
CA GLU A 263 -4.07 -15.46 2.01
C GLU A 263 -5.43 -15.16 1.36
N SER A 264 -5.60 -13.92 0.92
CA SER A 264 -6.71 -13.53 0.05
C SER A 264 -6.23 -13.15 -1.34
N TYR A 265 -6.61 -13.97 -2.32
CA TYR A 265 -6.45 -13.68 -3.74
C TYR A 265 -7.78 -13.18 -4.33
N GLY A 266 -7.69 -12.45 -5.45
CA GLY A 266 -8.81 -12.02 -6.28
C GLY A 266 -8.85 -12.74 -7.62
N SER A 267 -10.01 -12.74 -8.28
CA SER A 267 -10.24 -13.39 -9.57
C SER A 267 -9.97 -12.47 -10.76
N VAL A 268 -9.86 -11.16 -10.53
CA VAL A 268 -9.69 -10.15 -11.57
C VAL A 268 -8.75 -9.05 -11.11
N ASN A 269 -7.94 -8.54 -12.03
CA ASN A 269 -7.02 -7.43 -11.76
C ASN A 269 -7.69 -6.08 -11.98
N THR A 270 -7.31 -5.13 -11.13
CA THR A 270 -7.63 -3.73 -11.23
C THR A 270 -6.33 -2.91 -11.29
N VAL A 271 -6.34 -1.85 -12.09
CA VAL A 271 -5.28 -0.83 -12.09
C VAL A 271 -5.94 0.51 -11.86
N ASN A 272 -5.52 1.20 -10.80
CA ASN A 272 -6.18 2.39 -10.27
C ASN A 272 -7.69 2.17 -10.04
N GLY A 273 -8.06 0.98 -9.56
CA GLY A 273 -9.45 0.60 -9.25
C GLY A 273 -10.30 0.24 -10.48
N ILE A 274 -9.79 0.38 -11.71
CA ILE A 274 -10.50 -0.02 -12.92
C ILE A 274 -10.08 -1.42 -13.33
N VAL A 275 -11.05 -2.29 -13.63
CA VAL A 275 -10.83 -3.66 -14.08
C VAL A 275 -10.18 -3.66 -15.45
N MET A 276 -8.99 -4.27 -15.53
CA MET A 276 -8.23 -4.55 -16.76
C MET A 276 -8.27 -3.41 -17.79
N PRO A 277 -7.82 -2.19 -17.46
CA PRO A 277 -8.14 -1.01 -18.24
C PRO A 277 -7.28 -0.86 -19.49
N LEU A 278 -7.71 0.06 -20.37
CA LEU A 278 -6.92 0.61 -21.46
C LEU A 278 -6.20 1.88 -21.00
N LEU A 279 -4.88 1.88 -21.05
CA LEU A 279 -4.03 3.04 -20.79
C LEU A 279 -3.49 3.58 -22.12
N SER A 280 -3.92 4.78 -22.49
CA SER A 280 -3.37 5.50 -23.64
C SER A 280 -2.11 6.27 -23.24
N VAL A 281 -1.01 6.05 -23.94
CA VAL A 281 0.27 6.76 -23.72
C VAL A 281 0.80 7.35 -25.01
N GLU A 282 1.36 8.55 -24.93
CA GLU A 282 1.96 9.21 -26.09
C GLU A 282 3.22 8.47 -26.57
N ALA A 283 3.48 8.51 -27.88
CA ALA A 283 4.69 7.98 -28.52
C ALA A 283 5.95 8.82 -28.17
N ARG A 284 6.28 8.90 -26.89
CA ARG A 284 7.41 9.64 -26.30
C ARG A 284 7.87 8.94 -25.02
N THR A 285 8.83 9.55 -24.31
CA THR A 285 9.22 9.08 -22.98
C THR A 285 8.09 9.26 -21.95
N VAL A 286 7.79 8.23 -21.18
CA VAL A 286 6.78 8.19 -20.10
C VAL A 286 7.39 7.56 -18.85
N ARG A 287 7.08 8.12 -17.66
CA ARG A 287 7.42 7.52 -16.36
C ARG A 287 6.22 6.71 -15.88
N PHE A 288 6.45 5.46 -15.47
CA PHE A 288 5.45 4.64 -14.80
C PHE A 288 5.85 4.40 -13.36
N ARG A 289 4.93 4.62 -12.42
CA ARG A 289 5.09 4.28 -10.99
C ARG A 289 4.24 3.05 -10.70
N TRP A 290 4.88 1.89 -10.68
CA TRP A 290 4.24 0.62 -10.39
C TRP A 290 4.14 0.42 -8.89
N VAL A 291 2.94 0.14 -8.41
CA VAL A 291 2.65 -0.11 -7.01
C VAL A 291 1.84 -1.41 -6.93
N ASN A 292 2.37 -2.43 -6.26
CA ASN A 292 1.55 -3.58 -5.89
C ASN A 292 0.83 -3.27 -4.58
N ALA A 293 -0.49 -3.15 -4.64
CA ALA A 293 -1.39 -2.88 -3.54
C ALA A 293 -2.32 -4.07 -3.23
N ALA A 294 -2.00 -5.26 -3.75
CA ALA A 294 -2.72 -6.48 -3.42
C ALA A 294 -2.45 -6.89 -1.97
N ASN A 295 -3.43 -7.57 -1.36
CA ASN A 295 -3.27 -8.09 -0.01
C ASN A 295 -2.16 -9.16 0.06
N ALA A 296 -2.18 -10.12 -0.87
CA ALA A 296 -1.24 -11.24 -0.90
C ALA A 296 -0.60 -11.48 -2.27
N ARG A 297 -1.28 -11.12 -3.38
CA ARG A 297 -0.85 -11.48 -4.74
C ARG A 297 0.53 -10.93 -5.07
N ILE A 298 1.40 -11.84 -5.50
CA ILE A 298 2.68 -11.53 -6.12
C ILE A 298 2.48 -11.54 -7.62
N TYR A 299 2.52 -10.36 -8.22
CA TYR A 299 2.41 -10.25 -9.67
C TYR A 299 3.68 -10.74 -10.34
N THR A 300 3.54 -11.62 -11.33
CA THR A 300 4.61 -12.08 -12.20
C THR A 300 4.29 -11.65 -13.63
N PHE A 301 4.75 -10.46 -14.00
CA PHE A 301 4.34 -9.82 -15.25
C PHE A 301 5.04 -10.42 -16.47
N ASN A 302 4.25 -10.57 -17.55
CA ASN A 302 4.73 -10.49 -18.91
C ASN A 302 4.57 -9.04 -19.39
N LEU A 303 5.70 -8.35 -19.58
CA LEU A 303 5.74 -6.94 -19.94
C LEU A 303 6.27 -6.81 -21.37
N PRO A 304 5.40 -6.84 -22.41
CA PRO A 304 5.82 -6.95 -23.81
C PRO A 304 6.56 -5.71 -24.32
N PHE A 305 6.51 -4.59 -23.60
CA PHE A 305 7.23 -3.36 -23.93
C PHE A 305 8.46 -3.12 -23.04
N ALA A 306 8.90 -4.11 -22.25
CA ALA A 306 10.03 -3.95 -21.33
C ALA A 306 11.34 -3.52 -21.99
N SER A 307 11.56 -3.88 -23.26
CA SER A 307 12.73 -3.43 -24.03
C SER A 307 12.80 -1.91 -24.23
N HIS A 308 11.68 -1.22 -24.05
CA HIS A 308 11.61 0.24 -24.09
C HIS A 308 11.84 0.88 -22.71
N CYS A 309 11.93 0.09 -21.65
CA CYS A 309 11.86 0.55 -20.27
C CYS A 309 13.17 0.35 -19.50
N THR A 310 13.42 1.27 -18.57
CA THR A 310 14.52 1.20 -17.61
C THR A 310 13.99 1.51 -16.21
N VAL A 311 14.31 0.67 -15.23
CA VAL A 311 14.05 0.93 -13.81
C VAL A 311 14.93 2.09 -13.35
N ILE A 312 14.30 3.12 -12.79
CA ILE A 312 14.96 4.32 -12.28
C ILE A 312 14.80 4.50 -10.78
N ALA A 313 13.80 3.88 -10.15
CA ALA A 313 13.59 3.94 -8.70
C ALA A 313 12.96 2.66 -8.14
N SER A 314 13.15 2.49 -6.84
CA SER A 314 12.63 1.43 -5.98
C SER A 314 11.89 2.07 -4.78
N ASP A 315 11.52 1.27 -3.79
CA ASP A 315 10.78 1.69 -2.59
C ASP A 315 11.32 2.96 -1.90
N GLY A 316 12.65 2.99 -1.68
CA GLY A 316 13.35 4.07 -0.98
C GLY A 316 13.84 5.21 -1.89
N GLY A 317 13.56 5.15 -3.20
CA GLY A 317 13.90 6.21 -4.15
C GLY A 317 14.74 5.75 -5.34
N PHE A 318 15.38 6.71 -6.00
CA PHE A 318 16.14 6.46 -7.23
C PHE A 318 17.22 5.40 -7.04
N VAL A 319 17.31 4.42 -7.93
CA VAL A 319 18.39 3.43 -7.88
C VAL A 319 19.74 4.08 -8.17
N GLN A 320 20.85 3.52 -7.69
CA GLN A 320 22.18 4.06 -8.00
C GLN A 320 22.42 4.07 -9.51
N LYS A 321 22.21 2.94 -10.18
CA LYS A 321 22.36 2.78 -11.63
C LYS A 321 21.05 2.32 -12.23
N PRO A 322 20.57 2.97 -13.31
CA PRO A 322 19.38 2.50 -14.03
C PRO A 322 19.55 1.05 -14.48
N GLN A 323 18.49 0.24 -14.37
CA GLN A 323 18.53 -1.19 -14.70
C GLN A 323 17.53 -1.54 -15.81
N PRO A 324 17.86 -2.46 -16.73
CA PRO A 324 16.89 -2.93 -17.70
C PRO A 324 15.73 -3.64 -17.00
N VAL A 325 14.51 -3.52 -17.55
CA VAL A 325 13.34 -4.22 -17.02
C VAL A 325 13.31 -5.65 -17.55
N PRO A 326 13.14 -6.69 -16.70
CA PRO A 326 12.92 -8.04 -17.20
C PRO A 326 11.60 -8.11 -17.99
N GLY A 327 11.64 -8.51 -19.26
CA GLY A 327 10.43 -8.58 -20.10
C GLY A 327 9.48 -9.73 -19.75
N ARG A 328 9.97 -10.74 -19.04
CA ARG A 328 9.19 -11.88 -18.56
C ARG A 328 9.59 -12.20 -17.13
N LYS A 329 8.64 -12.70 -16.35
CA LYS A 329 8.84 -13.08 -14.95
C LYS A 329 9.34 -11.91 -14.09
N TRP A 330 9.03 -10.68 -14.47
CA TRP A 330 9.28 -9.53 -13.61
C TRP A 330 8.29 -9.59 -12.45
N ARG A 331 8.80 -9.74 -11.23
CA ARG A 331 7.97 -9.89 -10.03
C ARG A 331 7.83 -8.57 -9.30
N LEU A 332 6.61 -8.28 -8.88
CA LEU A 332 6.30 -7.18 -7.98
C LEU A 332 5.51 -7.74 -6.79
N TYR A 333 6.10 -7.70 -5.62
CA TYR A 333 5.54 -8.26 -4.38
C TYR A 333 4.66 -7.22 -3.66
N PRO A 334 3.76 -7.64 -2.76
CA PRO A 334 2.92 -6.72 -1.99
C PRO A 334 3.71 -5.53 -1.42
N LEU A 335 3.15 -4.34 -1.63
CA LEU A 335 3.70 -3.01 -1.32
C LEU A 335 5.07 -2.65 -1.90
N ASN A 336 5.64 -3.43 -2.82
CA ASN A 336 6.79 -2.97 -3.58
C ASN A 336 6.39 -1.85 -4.54
N ARG A 337 7.28 -0.87 -4.69
CA ARG A 337 7.17 0.23 -5.63
C ARG A 337 8.37 0.22 -6.56
N VAL A 338 8.09 0.31 -7.85
CA VAL A 338 9.14 0.39 -8.88
C VAL A 338 8.76 1.49 -9.86
N GLU A 339 9.71 2.36 -10.16
CA GLU A 339 9.50 3.40 -11.16
C GLU A 339 10.32 3.09 -12.40
N MET A 340 9.68 3.16 -13.56
CA MET A 340 10.27 2.88 -14.85
C MET A 340 10.16 4.08 -15.75
N LEU A 341 11.21 4.37 -16.50
CA LEU A 341 11.17 5.30 -17.62
C LEU A 341 11.13 4.49 -18.92
N CYS A 342 10.09 4.69 -19.72
CA CYS A 342 9.89 3.96 -20.97
C CYS A 342 9.87 4.92 -22.17
N ASP A 343 10.68 4.65 -23.18
CA ASP A 343 10.75 5.44 -24.41
C ASP A 343 9.95 4.79 -25.55
N PHE A 344 8.76 5.34 -25.81
CA PHE A 344 7.88 4.91 -26.91
C PHE A 344 8.06 5.77 -28.17
N THR A 345 9.09 6.62 -28.23
CA THR A 345 9.37 7.44 -29.41
C THR A 345 9.53 6.55 -30.66
N GLY A 346 8.84 6.93 -31.73
CA GLY A 346 8.91 6.20 -33.00
C GLY A 346 8.04 4.93 -33.08
N LEU A 347 7.29 4.60 -32.02
CA LEU A 347 6.24 3.59 -32.13
C LEU A 347 5.02 4.18 -32.86
N GLU A 348 4.43 3.37 -33.74
CA GLU A 348 3.26 3.77 -34.51
C GLU A 348 2.02 3.93 -33.61
N PRO A 349 1.28 5.06 -33.70
CA PRO A 349 -0.01 5.20 -33.03
C PRO A 349 -0.96 4.04 -33.35
N GLY A 350 -1.62 3.51 -32.33
CA GLY A 350 -2.44 2.30 -32.42
C GLY A 350 -1.71 1.01 -32.02
N THR A 351 -0.37 1.02 -31.93
CA THR A 351 0.39 -0.10 -31.32
C THR A 351 -0.13 -0.36 -29.91
N ALA A 352 -0.41 -1.62 -29.58
CA ALA A 352 -0.99 -2.01 -28.31
C ALA A 352 -0.20 -3.16 -27.67
N PHE A 353 -0.09 -3.08 -26.35
CA PHE A 353 0.69 -4.00 -25.54
C PHE A 353 -0.16 -4.51 -24.36
N ASP A 354 -0.40 -5.81 -24.31
CA ASP A 354 -1.15 -6.43 -23.22
C ASP A 354 -0.20 -6.87 -22.11
N VAL A 355 -0.39 -6.31 -20.92
CA VAL A 355 0.30 -6.72 -19.71
C VAL A 355 -0.51 -7.82 -19.04
N LEU A 356 0.14 -8.95 -18.78
CA LEU A 356 -0.49 -10.14 -18.19
C LEU A 356 0.23 -10.52 -16.89
N ASP A 357 -0.52 -10.97 -15.89
CA ASP A 357 -0.02 -11.64 -14.69
C ASP A 357 0.00 -13.15 -14.91
N ARG A 358 1.13 -13.80 -14.66
CA ARG A 358 1.23 -15.26 -14.68
C ARG A 358 1.30 -15.73 -13.23
N PRO A 359 0.16 -16.00 -12.58
CA PRO A 359 0.13 -16.24 -11.14
C PRO A 359 0.98 -17.46 -10.80
N PHE A 360 1.65 -17.37 -9.66
CA PHE A 360 2.39 -18.50 -9.09
C PHE A 360 1.47 -19.42 -8.30
N GLN A 361 0.39 -18.86 -7.72
CA GLN A 361 -0.53 -19.57 -6.85
C GLN A 361 -1.73 -20.14 -7.61
N GLU A 362 -2.15 -21.33 -7.20
CA GLU A 362 -3.46 -21.86 -7.58
C GLU A 362 -4.56 -21.07 -6.87
N SER A 363 -5.66 -20.84 -7.57
CA SER A 363 -6.82 -20.17 -7.01
C SER A 363 -8.02 -21.12 -7.09
N SER A 364 -8.87 -21.03 -6.07
CA SER A 364 -10.10 -21.82 -5.99
C SER A 364 -11.18 -21.38 -6.98
N TYR A 365 -11.00 -20.22 -7.60
CA TYR A 365 -11.84 -19.70 -8.68
C TYR A 365 -11.01 -19.41 -9.94
N GLU A 366 -11.71 -19.28 -11.07
CA GLU A 366 -11.10 -18.92 -12.35
C GLU A 366 -10.52 -17.50 -12.28
N TYR A 367 -9.23 -17.37 -12.55
CA TYR A 367 -8.49 -16.12 -12.53
C TYR A 367 -8.25 -15.60 -13.95
N ASP A 368 -8.54 -14.32 -14.17
CA ASP A 368 -8.23 -13.62 -15.42
C ASP A 368 -6.83 -12.98 -15.35
N GLU A 369 -5.91 -13.50 -16.15
CA GLU A 369 -4.50 -13.07 -16.17
C GLU A 369 -4.28 -11.65 -16.71
N ARG A 370 -5.27 -11.03 -17.37
CA ARG A 370 -5.07 -9.71 -18.00
C ARG A 370 -4.97 -8.63 -16.92
N VAL A 371 -4.04 -7.69 -17.06
CA VAL A 371 -3.80 -6.62 -16.08
C VAL A 371 -4.15 -5.24 -16.65
N LEU A 372 -3.56 -4.86 -17.78
CA LEU A 372 -3.92 -3.66 -18.53
C LEU A 372 -3.45 -3.77 -19.99
N ARG A 373 -3.99 -2.93 -20.86
CA ARG A 373 -3.46 -2.70 -22.21
C ARG A 373 -2.86 -1.31 -22.30
N VAL A 374 -1.60 -1.20 -22.70
CA VAL A 374 -0.97 0.08 -23.05
C VAL A 374 -1.14 0.30 -24.55
N GLN A 375 -1.76 1.40 -24.95
CA GLN A 375 -1.95 1.77 -26.36
C GLN A 375 -1.23 3.07 -26.67
N ILE A 376 -0.43 3.06 -27.73
CA ILE A 376 0.32 4.22 -28.18
C ILE A 376 -0.61 5.17 -28.93
N ILE A 377 -0.57 6.46 -28.57
CA ILE A 377 -1.27 7.56 -29.24
C ILE A 377 -0.25 8.58 -29.77
N PRO A 378 -0.64 9.47 -30.72
CA PRO A 378 0.26 10.49 -31.24
C PRO A 378 0.84 11.37 -30.12
N ALA A 379 2.15 11.62 -30.18
CA ALA A 379 2.80 12.47 -29.19
C ALA A 379 2.46 13.95 -29.41
N THR A 380 2.23 14.68 -28.31
CA THR A 380 2.05 16.14 -28.36
C THR A 380 3.34 16.91 -28.11
N SER A 381 4.41 16.23 -27.69
CA SER A 381 5.74 16.78 -27.43
C SER A 381 6.83 15.74 -27.68
N THR A 382 8.06 16.22 -27.93
CA THR A 382 9.23 15.42 -28.32
C THR A 382 10.33 15.41 -27.25
N GLN A 383 10.00 15.66 -25.98
CA GLN A 383 10.99 15.60 -24.90
C GLN A 383 11.59 14.20 -24.84
N LYS A 384 12.90 14.12 -25.09
CA LYS A 384 13.71 12.93 -24.90
C LYS A 384 14.45 13.05 -23.57
N VAL A 385 14.48 11.97 -22.80
CA VAL A 385 15.21 11.90 -21.54
C VAL A 385 16.44 11.03 -21.71
N GLU A 386 17.61 11.59 -21.43
CA GLU A 386 18.87 10.85 -21.37
C GLU A 386 19.28 10.75 -19.91
N LEU A 387 19.10 9.57 -19.33
CA LEU A 387 19.39 9.33 -17.93
C LEU A 387 20.91 9.35 -17.68
N PRO A 388 21.39 9.99 -16.61
CA PRO A 388 22.74 9.78 -16.12
C PRO A 388 23.02 8.30 -15.85
N SER A 389 24.27 7.88 -16.02
CA SER A 389 24.70 6.51 -15.69
C SER A 389 24.60 6.20 -14.19
N GLN A 390 24.51 7.24 -13.36
CA GLN A 390 24.31 7.14 -11.92
C GLN A 390 23.27 8.19 -11.46
N LEU A 391 22.16 7.74 -10.86
CA LEU A 391 21.09 8.60 -10.34
C LEU A 391 21.25 8.85 -8.84
N ALA A 392 21.65 7.84 -8.08
CA ALA A 392 21.90 7.94 -6.64
C ALA A 392 23.30 7.46 -6.24
N HIS A 393 23.75 7.91 -5.07
CA HIS A 393 25.03 7.53 -4.50
C HIS A 393 24.81 7.06 -3.06
N TYR A 394 24.68 5.76 -2.86
CA TYR A 394 24.44 5.19 -1.54
C TYR A 394 25.73 4.73 -0.87
N LYS A 395 25.78 4.87 0.45
CA LYS A 395 26.81 4.24 1.28
C LYS A 395 26.65 2.72 1.21
N ASP A 396 27.76 2.02 1.35
CA ASP A 396 27.79 0.55 1.43
C ASP A 396 27.37 0.13 2.85
N PHE A 397 26.25 -0.59 2.97
CA PHE A 397 25.70 -0.96 4.29
C PHE A 397 26.51 -2.06 4.97
N LYS A 398 27.13 -2.97 4.21
CA LYS A 398 28.06 -3.98 4.75
C LYS A 398 29.30 -3.31 5.34
N LYS A 399 29.79 -2.23 4.73
CA LYS A 399 30.85 -1.41 5.30
C LYS A 399 30.38 -0.63 6.53
N LEU A 400 29.19 -0.01 6.48
CA LEU A 400 28.64 0.72 7.61
C LEU A 400 28.44 -0.19 8.82
N HIS A 401 27.91 -1.39 8.63
CA HIS A 401 27.73 -2.38 9.69
C HIS A 401 29.01 -2.64 10.49
N ARG A 402 30.15 -2.78 9.80
CA ARG A 402 31.47 -2.96 10.45
C ARG A 402 31.92 -1.72 11.22
N VAL A 403 31.68 -0.54 10.67
CA VAL A 403 32.12 0.74 11.26
C VAL A 403 31.24 1.13 12.45
N THR A 404 29.94 0.92 12.35
CA THR A 404 28.98 1.21 13.42
C THR A 404 28.91 0.11 14.46
N GLN A 405 29.56 -1.04 14.22
CA GLN A 405 29.53 -2.23 15.08
C GLN A 405 28.08 -2.65 15.38
N GLY A 406 27.27 -2.81 14.33
CA GLY A 406 25.90 -3.28 14.48
C GLY A 406 25.83 -4.75 14.84
N LEU A 407 24.76 -5.14 15.53
CA LEU A 407 24.51 -6.53 15.90
C LEU A 407 24.12 -7.38 14.67
N THR A 408 24.21 -8.70 14.84
CA THR A 408 23.59 -9.66 13.92
C THR A 408 22.34 -10.24 14.56
N ARG A 409 21.22 -10.23 13.83
CA ARG A 409 19.93 -10.78 14.25
C ARG A 409 19.55 -11.95 13.35
N SER A 410 18.79 -12.89 13.90
CA SER A 410 18.25 -14.03 13.15
C SER A 410 16.74 -14.03 13.33
N ILE A 411 16.03 -13.86 12.22
CA ILE A 411 14.57 -13.76 12.16
C ILE A 411 14.05 -14.94 11.35
N THR A 412 13.23 -15.77 11.96
CA THR A 412 12.52 -16.86 11.29
C THR A 412 11.06 -16.48 11.14
N MET A 413 10.51 -16.63 9.94
CA MET A 413 9.07 -16.51 9.73
C MET A 413 8.49 -17.92 9.67
N ALA A 414 7.52 -18.22 10.52
CA ALA A 414 7.00 -19.57 10.70
C ALA A 414 5.50 -19.62 10.43
N ASP A 415 5.05 -20.74 9.85
CA ASP A 415 3.65 -21.11 9.74
C ASP A 415 3.37 -22.28 10.69
N HIS A 416 2.37 -22.10 11.56
CA HIS A 416 1.92 -23.13 12.47
C HIS A 416 0.70 -23.85 11.92
N LEU A 417 0.90 -25.11 11.56
CA LEU A 417 -0.15 -25.98 11.05
C LEU A 417 -0.82 -26.79 12.17
N ASP A 418 -2.12 -27.02 12.06
CA ASP A 418 -2.82 -28.02 12.88
C ASP A 418 -2.56 -29.46 12.40
N SER A 419 -3.21 -30.44 13.03
CA SER A 419 -3.08 -31.85 12.66
C SER A 419 -3.63 -32.22 11.28
N SER A 420 -4.38 -31.32 10.65
CA SER A 420 -4.90 -31.46 9.28
C SER A 420 -4.01 -30.76 8.24
N GLY A 421 -2.92 -30.13 8.67
CA GLY A 421 -2.03 -29.34 7.80
C GLY A 421 -2.56 -27.94 7.50
N CYS A 422 -3.51 -27.44 8.29
CA CYS A 422 -4.10 -26.12 8.11
C CYS A 422 -3.40 -25.07 8.95
N SER A 423 -2.98 -23.96 8.34
CA SER A 423 -2.38 -22.83 9.06
C SER A 423 -3.34 -22.31 10.12
N THR A 424 -2.80 -22.04 11.31
CA THR A 424 -3.54 -21.58 12.49
C THR A 424 -3.07 -20.20 12.94
N ARG A 425 -1.78 -19.92 12.74
CA ARG A 425 -1.12 -18.66 13.06
C ARG A 425 0.20 -18.55 12.29
N MET A 426 0.65 -17.32 12.09
CA MET A 426 1.91 -16.99 11.46
C MET A 426 2.78 -16.25 12.47
N ASP A 427 4.03 -16.66 12.68
CA ASP A 427 4.87 -16.06 13.72
C ASP A 427 6.16 -15.47 13.16
N LEU A 428 6.66 -14.42 13.82
CA LEU A 428 8.06 -14.03 13.76
C LEU A 428 8.79 -14.59 14.97
N ILE A 429 9.95 -15.19 14.76
CA ILE A 429 10.76 -15.79 15.83
C ILE A 429 12.17 -15.20 15.77
N GLU A 430 12.64 -14.68 16.90
CA GLU A 430 14.03 -14.23 17.05
C GLU A 430 14.69 -14.99 18.20
N PHE A 431 15.73 -15.76 17.89
CA PHE A 431 16.44 -16.68 18.81
C PHE A 431 15.49 -17.51 19.71
N GLY A 432 14.51 -18.17 19.11
CA GLY A 432 13.58 -19.08 19.79
C GLY A 432 12.40 -18.42 20.52
N ASP A 433 12.36 -17.09 20.61
CA ASP A 433 11.23 -16.37 21.20
C ASP A 433 10.33 -15.84 20.09
N ILE A 434 9.03 -16.05 20.24
CA ILE A 434 8.00 -15.45 19.39
C ILE A 434 8.01 -13.94 19.62
N LYS A 435 7.97 -13.20 18.52
CA LYS A 435 7.89 -11.75 18.44
C LYS A 435 6.56 -11.41 17.82
N ASP A 436 5.70 -10.76 18.59
CA ASP A 436 4.31 -10.53 18.21
C ASP A 436 3.82 -9.16 18.71
N ILE A 437 2.69 -8.73 18.17
CA ILE A 437 2.05 -7.46 18.53
C ILE A 437 1.19 -7.57 19.79
N GLY A 438 0.81 -8.79 20.19
CA GLY A 438 -0.12 -9.06 21.30
C GLY A 438 0.49 -8.84 22.68
N ALA A 439 1.83 -8.83 22.80
CA ALA A 439 2.53 -8.50 24.03
C ALA A 439 3.66 -7.47 23.80
N ILE A 440 3.66 -6.39 24.59
CA ILE A 440 4.65 -5.29 24.50
C ILE A 440 6.09 -5.74 24.80
N HIS A 441 6.30 -6.93 25.39
CA HIS A 441 7.64 -7.45 25.69
C HIS A 441 8.22 -8.35 24.60
N HIS A 442 7.45 -8.70 23.57
CA HIS A 442 7.85 -9.60 22.49
C HIS A 442 8.27 -8.82 21.25
N THR A 443 9.29 -7.99 21.38
CA THR A 443 9.63 -6.99 20.36
C THR A 443 10.91 -7.29 19.62
N LEU A 444 11.00 -6.77 18.40
CA LEU A 444 12.22 -6.68 17.62
C LEU A 444 12.92 -5.36 17.95
N HIS A 445 14.25 -5.37 17.89
CA HIS A 445 15.06 -4.20 18.22
C HIS A 445 15.99 -3.85 17.08
N CYS A 446 16.43 -2.60 17.04
CA CYS A 446 17.62 -2.21 16.31
C CYS A 446 18.29 -1.01 16.97
N THR A 447 19.61 -1.01 17.06
CA THR A 447 20.33 0.08 17.72
C THR A 447 20.35 1.33 16.83
N ARG A 448 19.74 2.42 17.32
CA ARG A 448 19.70 3.72 16.66
C ARG A 448 21.11 4.22 16.34
N GLY A 449 21.35 4.59 15.09
CA GLY A 449 22.67 5.04 14.62
C GLY A 449 23.54 3.94 14.03
N LYS A 450 23.09 2.68 14.04
CA LYS A 450 23.85 1.55 13.53
C LYS A 450 23.21 0.94 12.29
N VAL A 451 24.04 0.23 11.53
CA VAL A 451 23.58 -0.72 10.51
C VAL A 451 23.77 -2.14 11.06
N GLU A 452 22.69 -2.87 11.20
CA GLU A 452 22.68 -4.25 11.71
C GLU A 452 22.56 -5.26 10.58
N LYS A 453 23.01 -6.49 10.83
CA LYS A 453 22.89 -7.59 9.88
C LYS A 453 21.76 -8.52 10.30
N TRP A 454 20.72 -8.63 9.50
CA TRP A 454 19.57 -9.48 9.74
C TRP A 454 19.64 -10.70 8.82
N LEU A 455 19.65 -11.88 9.43
CA LEU A 455 19.61 -13.18 8.77
C LEU A 455 18.16 -13.66 8.78
N PHE A 456 17.56 -13.77 7.61
CA PHE A 456 16.20 -14.26 7.48
C PHE A 456 16.19 -15.75 7.19
N HIS A 457 15.32 -16.46 7.89
CA HIS A 457 15.00 -17.86 7.67
C HIS A 457 13.53 -17.97 7.28
N ASN A 458 13.25 -18.78 6.26
CA ASN A 458 11.90 -18.98 5.76
C ASN A 458 11.64 -20.47 5.46
N PRO A 459 11.37 -21.28 6.49
CA PRO A 459 11.05 -22.69 6.31
C PRO A 459 9.64 -22.94 5.73
N THR A 460 8.84 -21.90 5.47
CA THR A 460 7.49 -22.03 4.91
C THR A 460 7.54 -22.28 3.40
N GLU A 461 6.39 -22.62 2.81
CA GLU A 461 6.26 -22.78 1.36
C GLU A 461 6.13 -21.44 0.62
N ASP A 462 5.81 -20.36 1.35
CA ASP A 462 5.46 -19.07 0.78
C ASP A 462 6.58 -18.02 0.88
N PRO A 463 6.82 -17.24 -0.19
CA PRO A 463 7.64 -16.05 -0.08
C PRO A 463 6.95 -14.99 0.79
N HIS A 464 7.68 -14.41 1.74
CA HIS A 464 7.15 -13.40 2.64
C HIS A 464 7.74 -12.01 2.34
N PRO A 465 6.94 -11.03 1.86
CA PRO A 465 7.37 -9.64 1.74
C PRO A 465 7.47 -9.01 3.14
N PHE A 466 8.66 -8.98 3.72
CA PHE A 466 8.94 -8.40 5.03
C PHE A 466 9.14 -6.88 4.92
N HIS A 467 8.44 -6.13 5.75
CA HIS A 467 8.46 -4.67 5.83
C HIS A 467 8.95 -4.20 7.20
N TRP A 468 9.83 -3.20 7.22
CA TRP A 468 10.11 -2.41 8.41
C TRP A 468 9.55 -1.01 8.24
N HIS A 469 8.84 -0.54 9.26
CA HIS A 469 8.55 0.87 9.38
C HIS A 469 9.85 1.66 9.63
N LEU A 470 9.85 2.95 9.29
CA LEU A 470 10.92 3.94 9.50
C LEU A 470 12.25 3.73 8.74
N VAL A 471 12.75 2.50 8.61
CA VAL A 471 14.12 2.20 8.20
C VAL A 471 14.23 1.62 6.79
N ASN A 472 15.44 1.65 6.23
CA ASN A 472 15.76 1.06 4.93
C ASN A 472 16.80 -0.06 5.06
N ALA A 473 16.82 -0.97 4.10
CA ALA A 473 17.76 -2.08 4.03
C ALA A 473 18.37 -2.25 2.63
N GLN A 474 19.54 -2.92 2.61
CA GLN A 474 20.17 -3.49 1.41
C GLN A 474 20.34 -4.99 1.63
N CYS A 475 19.86 -5.81 0.69
CA CYS A 475 19.77 -7.24 0.90
C CYS A 475 20.14 -8.07 -0.31
N GLY A 476 20.39 -9.36 -0.09
CA GLY A 476 20.80 -10.33 -1.09
C GLY A 476 20.69 -11.75 -0.56
N ILE A 477 20.83 -12.75 -1.42
CA ILE A 477 20.75 -14.16 -1.02
C ILE A 477 21.89 -14.57 -0.07
N ASP A 478 22.99 -13.82 -0.11
CA ASP A 478 24.15 -13.95 0.77
C ASP A 478 24.89 -12.59 0.88
N ASP A 479 25.96 -12.58 1.67
CA ASP A 479 26.80 -11.40 1.90
C ASP A 479 27.49 -10.85 0.64
N ASP A 480 27.69 -11.67 -0.39
CA ASP A 480 28.43 -11.30 -1.60
C ASP A 480 27.48 -10.87 -2.73
N SER A 481 26.19 -11.12 -2.55
CA SER A 481 25.11 -10.83 -3.49
C SER A 481 24.19 -9.69 -3.02
N ILE A 482 24.61 -8.89 -2.04
CA ILE A 482 23.84 -7.73 -1.55
C ILE A 482 23.61 -6.74 -2.69
N ASN A 483 22.33 -6.47 -2.98
CA ASN A 483 21.96 -5.45 -3.94
C ASN A 483 22.19 -4.05 -3.35
N THR A 484 23.35 -3.48 -3.63
CA THR A 484 23.67 -2.11 -3.22
C THR A 484 22.99 -1.05 -4.09
N ASN A 485 22.34 -1.43 -5.20
CA ASN A 485 21.79 -0.50 -6.17
C ASN A 485 20.54 0.24 -5.67
N GLU A 486 19.91 -0.21 -4.58
CA GLU A 486 18.60 0.26 -4.14
C GLU A 486 18.51 0.37 -2.62
N LEU A 487 17.48 1.09 -2.16
CA LEU A 487 17.06 1.14 -0.76
C LEU A 487 15.66 0.54 -0.68
N LYS A 488 15.48 -0.44 0.21
CA LYS A 488 14.23 -1.18 0.36
C LYS A 488 13.68 -1.00 1.77
N ASP A 489 12.42 -0.63 1.89
CA ASP A 489 11.66 -0.71 3.14
C ASP A 489 10.79 -1.98 3.19
N VAL A 490 10.54 -2.61 2.04
CA VAL A 490 9.91 -3.93 1.91
C VAL A 490 10.73 -4.83 0.99
N LEU A 491 10.92 -6.08 1.38
CA LEU A 491 11.64 -7.05 0.58
C LEU A 491 11.09 -8.44 0.76
N THR A 492 11.29 -9.30 -0.23
CA THR A 492 10.73 -10.64 -0.18
C THR A 492 11.79 -11.64 0.25
N VAL A 493 11.53 -12.29 1.38
CA VAL A 493 12.30 -13.43 1.82
C VAL A 493 11.75 -14.69 1.13
N PRO A 494 12.52 -15.34 0.25
CA PRO A 494 12.07 -16.53 -0.46
C PRO A 494 12.02 -17.76 0.47
N PRO A 495 11.20 -18.77 0.16
CA PRO A 495 11.25 -20.08 0.82
C PRO A 495 12.64 -20.70 0.78
N ARG A 496 13.06 -21.34 1.87
CA ARG A 496 14.31 -22.12 1.94
C ARG A 496 14.21 -23.24 2.99
N THR A 497 14.65 -24.43 2.61
CA THR A 497 14.60 -25.64 3.45
C THR A 497 15.56 -25.59 4.65
N ASP A 498 15.22 -26.33 5.71
CA ASP A 498 16.06 -26.76 6.83
C ASP A 498 16.96 -25.67 7.47
N ASP A 499 16.35 -24.72 8.19
CA ASP A 499 17.01 -23.69 9.01
C ASP A 499 18.11 -22.87 8.30
N GLU A 500 18.27 -22.99 6.97
CA GLU A 500 19.25 -22.22 6.22
C GLU A 500 18.84 -20.75 6.15
N VAL A 501 19.83 -19.87 6.08
CA VAL A 501 19.59 -18.45 5.81
C VAL A 501 19.03 -18.32 4.39
N ALA A 502 17.75 -17.94 4.32
CA ALA A 502 17.04 -17.63 3.08
C ALA A 502 17.54 -16.35 2.44
N TYR A 503 17.84 -15.34 3.27
CA TYR A 503 18.17 -14.01 2.80
C TYR A 503 18.99 -13.24 3.83
N VAL A 504 19.94 -12.42 3.37
CA VAL A 504 20.78 -11.57 4.22
C VAL A 504 20.43 -10.12 3.96
N CYS A 505 20.19 -9.38 5.03
CA CYS A 505 19.88 -7.97 5.00
C CYS A 505 20.83 -7.17 5.88
N TYR A 506 21.31 -6.05 5.37
CA TYR A 506 21.90 -5.00 6.20
C TYR A 506 20.81 -3.95 6.40
N VAL A 507 20.29 -3.85 7.63
CA VAL A 507 19.19 -2.95 8.02
C VAL A 507 19.79 -1.71 8.65
N ALA A 508 19.49 -0.53 8.09
CA ALA A 508 20.06 0.73 8.52
C ALA A 508 19.11 1.46 9.46
N CYS A 509 19.41 1.41 10.77
CA CYS A 509 18.63 2.03 11.82
C CYS A 509 19.07 3.48 12.04
N THR A 510 19.08 4.19 10.92
CA THR A 510 19.57 5.54 10.71
C THR A 510 18.61 6.28 9.80
N PRO A 511 18.60 7.62 9.79
CA PRO A 511 17.81 8.40 8.85
C PRO A 511 18.14 8.04 7.40
N ASP A 512 17.15 8.06 6.51
CA ASP A 512 17.31 7.72 5.10
C ASP A 512 18.35 8.61 4.41
N GLU A 513 18.31 9.92 4.66
CA GLU A 513 19.27 10.85 4.09
C GLU A 513 20.72 10.60 4.53
N PHE A 514 20.95 10.01 5.71
CA PHE A 514 22.32 9.61 6.13
C PHE A 514 22.89 8.54 5.18
N LEU A 515 22.06 7.76 4.50
CA LEU A 515 22.47 6.66 3.63
C LEU A 515 23.07 7.17 2.31
N ASN A 516 22.88 8.45 1.99
CA ASN A 516 23.50 9.09 0.84
C ASN A 516 24.98 9.42 1.08
N THR A 517 25.82 9.18 0.08
CA THR A 517 27.22 9.58 0.09
C THR A 517 27.33 11.10 0.09
N GLY A 518 28.17 11.66 0.96
CA GLY A 518 28.32 13.11 1.11
C GLY A 518 27.22 13.78 1.95
N SER A 519 26.26 13.01 2.50
CA SER A 519 25.27 13.52 3.44
C SER A 519 25.91 14.19 4.64
N THR A 520 25.39 15.36 5.02
CA THR A 520 25.79 16.10 6.23
C THR A 520 25.03 15.68 7.48
N ARG A 521 24.01 14.82 7.33
CA ARG A 521 23.18 14.32 8.42
C ARG A 521 23.94 13.28 9.23
N THR A 522 23.75 13.23 10.54
CA THR A 522 24.37 12.22 11.39
C THR A 522 23.54 10.92 11.39
N ALA A 523 24.14 9.82 11.83
CA ALA A 523 23.48 8.51 11.84
C ALA A 523 22.27 8.43 12.79
N THR A 524 22.11 9.39 13.72
CA THR A 524 21.03 9.40 14.73
C THR A 524 20.03 10.54 14.56
N ASP A 525 20.28 11.46 13.62
CA ASP A 525 19.45 12.66 13.45
C ASP A 525 18.24 12.40 12.55
N PHE A 526 17.15 11.84 13.08
CA PHE A 526 15.89 11.65 12.35
C PHE A 526 15.12 12.96 12.09
N GLY A 527 15.66 14.12 12.49
CA GLY A 527 14.97 15.40 12.32
C GLY A 527 13.73 15.54 13.19
N PHE A 528 13.49 14.58 14.07
CA PHE A 528 12.51 14.55 15.16
C PHE A 528 13.08 13.71 16.31
N GLU A 529 12.48 13.87 17.49
CA GLU A 529 12.83 13.06 18.65
C GLU A 529 12.31 11.62 18.46
N VAL A 530 13.23 10.66 18.37
CA VAL A 530 12.89 9.23 18.45
C VAL A 530 12.63 8.91 19.91
N THR A 531 11.38 8.59 20.22
CA THR A 531 10.88 8.22 21.54
C THR A 531 11.05 6.72 21.81
N GLU A 532 10.68 6.27 23.01
CA GLU A 532 10.60 4.83 23.35
C GLU A 532 9.42 4.11 22.68
N ASP A 533 8.44 4.86 22.15
CA ASP A 533 7.31 4.30 21.41
C ASP A 533 7.80 3.45 20.22
N PRO A 534 7.28 2.22 20.05
CA PRO A 534 7.71 1.32 18.99
C PRO A 534 7.18 1.75 17.61
N TYR A 535 7.82 1.21 16.58
CA TYR A 535 7.31 1.08 15.23
C TYR A 535 6.84 -0.36 14.99
N LEU A 536 6.62 -0.77 13.74
CA LEU A 536 6.30 -2.15 13.37
C LEU A 536 7.32 -2.74 12.41
N ALA A 537 7.45 -4.06 12.46
CA ALA A 537 8.08 -4.84 11.41
C ALA A 537 7.28 -6.13 11.18
N HIS A 538 6.94 -6.44 9.94
CA HIS A 538 5.95 -7.48 9.66
C HIS A 538 5.98 -8.00 8.22
N CYS A 539 5.37 -9.17 8.01
CA CYS A 539 5.02 -9.63 6.68
C CYS A 539 3.91 -8.78 6.08
N HIS A 540 4.01 -8.49 4.78
CA HIS A 540 3.06 -7.68 4.03
C HIS A 540 2.17 -8.50 3.10
N ILE A 541 2.14 -9.83 3.26
CA ILE A 541 0.90 -10.56 3.03
C ILE A 541 -0.01 -10.15 4.18
N MET A 542 -1.04 -9.36 3.88
CA MET A 542 -1.83 -8.67 4.90
C MET A 542 -2.43 -9.65 5.91
N GLU A 543 -2.90 -10.79 5.42
CA GLU A 543 -3.47 -11.85 6.25
C GLU A 543 -2.44 -12.47 7.21
N HIS A 544 -1.17 -12.60 6.82
CA HIS A 544 -0.10 -13.10 7.70
C HIS A 544 0.21 -12.09 8.80
N GLY A 545 0.36 -10.81 8.43
CA GLY A 545 0.68 -9.75 9.39
C GLY A 545 -0.37 -9.65 10.51
N GLU A 546 -1.66 -9.74 10.16
CA GLU A 546 -2.74 -9.67 11.15
C GLU A 546 -2.87 -10.90 12.04
N ASN A 547 -2.47 -12.07 11.56
CA ASN A 547 -2.44 -13.29 12.37
C ASN A 547 -1.02 -13.58 12.89
N LEU A 548 -0.43 -12.54 13.49
CA LEU A 548 0.79 -12.51 14.32
C LEU A 548 2.15 -12.53 13.61
N MET A 549 2.23 -12.48 12.27
CA MET A 549 3.51 -12.27 11.57
C MET A 549 3.91 -10.78 11.55
N MET A 550 3.70 -10.11 12.69
CA MET A 550 3.89 -8.70 12.95
C MET A 550 4.36 -8.51 14.39
N ALA A 551 5.42 -7.73 14.55
CA ALA A 551 5.99 -7.43 15.86
C ALA A 551 6.18 -5.92 16.04
N TRP A 552 6.12 -5.49 17.30
CA TRP A 552 6.65 -4.18 17.69
C TRP A 552 8.15 -4.10 17.38
N PHE A 553 8.60 -2.97 16.85
CA PHE A 553 9.97 -2.73 16.43
C PHE A 553 10.54 -1.46 17.09
N HIS A 554 11.50 -1.63 18.01
CA HIS A 554 12.09 -0.50 18.74
C HIS A 554 13.44 -0.09 18.18
N LEU A 555 13.62 1.21 17.95
CA LEU A 555 14.95 1.81 17.77
C LEU A 555 15.54 2.21 19.12
N THR A 556 16.40 1.36 19.68
CA THR A 556 16.96 1.55 21.02
C THR A 556 18.20 2.44 21.00
N SER A 557 18.46 3.16 22.10
CA SER A 557 19.68 3.98 22.23
C SER A 557 20.95 3.16 22.42
N GLU A 558 20.82 1.95 22.94
CA GLU A 558 21.91 1.02 23.25
C GLU A 558 21.63 -0.34 22.63
N ASP A 559 22.67 -1.16 22.52
CA ASP A 559 22.55 -2.53 22.03
C ASP A 559 21.71 -3.35 23.01
N VAL A 560 20.67 -4.01 22.47
CA VAL A 560 19.90 -5.03 23.18
C VAL A 560 20.42 -6.38 22.73
N GLU A 561 21.37 -6.92 23.49
CA GLU A 561 21.84 -8.29 23.38
C GLU A 561 20.88 -9.23 24.13
N LYS A 562 20.78 -10.49 23.68
CA LYS A 562 20.08 -11.54 24.43
C LYS A 562 20.96 -12.14 25.52
#